data_AF-A0A833RAB2-F1
#
_entry.id   AF-A0A833RAB2-F1
#
_cell.length_a   1.000
_cell.length_b   1.000
_cell.length_c   1.000
_cell.angle_alpha   90.00
_cell.angle_beta   90.00
_cell.angle_gamma   90.00
#
_symmetry.space_group_name_H-M   'P 1'
#
loop_
_entity.id
_entity.type
_entity.pdbx_description
1 polymer ?
#
loop_
_entity_poly.entity_id
_entity_poly.type
_entity_poly.pdbx_seq_one_letter_code
_entity_poly.pdbx_strand_id
1 'polypeptide(L)'
;MSKENIPFEVLVKQRLEEDTSWMEYVGPFTIFRVTANIRQANKNLYEPRMVSIGPYYYHLRKDRLRSMEDQKWRLLRSFLCRKSELRVETCINALRSLEKNACQSYS
;
A
#
# COMPACT_ATOMS: atom_id res chain seq x y z
N MET A 1 -30.93 22.51 -14.98
CA MET A 1 -29.94 22.70 -13.90
C MET A 1 -28.66 21.97 -14.28
N SER A 2 -27.66 22.72 -14.73
CA SER A 2 -26.34 22.22 -15.11
C SER A 2 -25.68 21.54 -13.92
N LYS A 3 -25.29 20.28 -14.06
CA LYS A 3 -24.37 19.63 -13.11
C LYS A 3 -23.02 20.33 -13.30
N GLU A 4 -22.59 21.12 -12.32
CA GLU A 4 -21.24 21.66 -12.30
C GLU A 4 -20.25 20.50 -12.36
N ASN A 5 -19.37 20.53 -13.37
CA ASN A 5 -18.37 19.50 -13.58
C ASN A 5 -17.19 19.79 -12.65
N ILE A 6 -17.29 19.32 -11.41
CA ILE A 6 -16.27 19.53 -10.38
C ILE A 6 -14.96 18.86 -10.87
N PRO A 7 -13.82 19.58 -10.93
CA PRO A 7 -12.56 19.01 -11.34
C PRO A 7 -12.15 17.81 -10.48
N PHE A 8 -11.60 16.76 -11.11
CA PHE A 8 -11.17 15.53 -10.42
C PHE A 8 -10.25 15.79 -9.23
N GLU A 9 -9.38 16.80 -9.32
CA GLU A 9 -8.47 17.20 -8.25
C GLU A 9 -9.19 17.70 -6.99
N VAL A 10 -10.33 18.38 -7.15
CA VAL A 10 -11.16 18.88 -6.04
C VAL A 10 -11.83 17.71 -5.35
N LEU A 11 -12.34 16.73 -6.11
CA LEU A 11 -12.90 15.50 -5.56
C LEU A 11 -11.87 14.69 -4.77
N VAL A 12 -10.63 14.58 -5.28
CA VAL A 12 -9.56 13.87 -4.58
C VAL A 12 -9.17 14.58 -3.29
N LYS A 13 -9.03 15.91 -3.30
CA LYS A 13 -8.71 16.69 -2.08
C LYS A 13 -9.81 16.58 -1.04
N GLN A 14 -11.06 16.76 -1.45
CA GLN A 14 -12.22 16.65 -0.55
C GLN A 14 -12.31 15.24 0.06
N ARG A 15 -12.09 14.19 -0.75
CA ARG A 15 -12.07 12.81 -0.25
C ARG A 15 -10.95 12.56 0.76
N LEU A 16 -9.76 13.12 0.54
CA LEU A 16 -8.62 12.99 1.46
C LEU A 16 -8.85 13.72 2.78
N GLU A 17 -9.51 14.88 2.75
CA GLU A 17 -9.87 15.65 3.94
C GLU A 17 -10.97 14.93 4.75
N GLU A 18 -12.02 14.43 4.09
CA GLU A 18 -13.09 13.65 4.72
C GLU A 18 -12.61 12.31 5.31
N ASP A 19 -11.60 11.65 4.72
CA ASP A 19 -11.09 10.35 5.18
C ASP A 19 -10.29 10.41 6.50
N THR A 20 -9.90 11.60 6.94
CA THR A 20 -9.21 11.76 8.23
C THR A 20 -10.15 11.65 9.43
N SER A 21 -11.46 11.83 9.22
CA SER A 21 -12.51 11.68 10.25
C SER A 21 -12.58 10.26 10.82
N TRP A 22 -12.29 9.23 10.02
CA TRP A 22 -12.30 7.83 10.49
C TRP A 22 -11.12 7.51 11.43
N MET A 23 -10.05 8.33 11.43
CA MET A 23 -8.92 8.11 12.33
C MET A 23 -9.27 8.38 13.81
N GLU A 24 -10.35 9.11 14.09
CA GLU A 24 -10.79 9.43 15.46
C GLU A 24 -11.57 8.27 16.14
N TYR A 25 -12.13 7.34 15.35
CA TYR A 25 -13.01 6.26 15.86
C TYR A 25 -12.54 4.83 15.52
N VAL A 26 -11.49 4.67 14.72
CA VAL A 26 -11.05 3.34 14.29
C VAL A 26 -9.91 2.88 15.20
N GLY A 27 -10.17 1.82 15.98
CA GLY A 27 -9.13 1.07 16.69
C GLY A 27 -8.02 0.62 15.73
N PRO A 28 -6.87 0.15 16.24
CA PRO A 28 -5.70 -0.14 15.41
C PRO A 28 -6.09 -1.01 14.20
N PHE A 29 -5.96 -0.44 12.99
CA PHE A 29 -6.27 -1.13 11.74
C PHE A 29 -5.50 -2.45 11.72
N THR A 30 -6.21 -3.58 11.68
CA THR A 30 -5.60 -4.91 11.70
C THR A 30 -5.91 -5.64 10.40
N ILE A 31 -4.86 -5.98 9.67
CA ILE A 31 -4.86 -6.82 8.49
C ILE A 31 -4.59 -8.23 8.98
N PHE A 32 -5.62 -9.06 9.01
CA PHE A 32 -5.52 -10.41 9.53
C PHE A 32 -4.78 -11.35 8.58
N ARG A 33 -3.89 -12.18 9.15
CA ARG A 33 -3.31 -13.31 8.44
C ARG A 33 -4.31 -14.47 8.43
N VAL A 34 -4.55 -15.05 7.25
CA VAL A 34 -5.31 -16.31 7.15
C VAL A 34 -4.60 -17.40 7.94
N THR A 35 -5.34 -18.07 8.83
CA THR A 35 -4.81 -19.13 9.69
C THR A 35 -4.22 -20.28 8.87
N ALA A 36 -3.18 -20.93 9.42
CA ALA A 36 -2.40 -21.91 8.66
C ALA A 36 -3.23 -23.11 8.19
N ASN A 37 -4.17 -23.60 9.01
CA ASN A 37 -5.07 -24.71 8.68
C ASN A 37 -5.95 -24.40 7.46
N ILE A 38 -6.60 -23.23 7.43
CA ILE A 38 -7.47 -22.81 6.33
C ILE A 38 -6.64 -22.58 5.07
N ARG A 39 -5.49 -21.92 5.21
CA ARG A 39 -4.58 -21.67 4.09
C ARG A 39 -4.01 -22.96 3.49
N GLN A 40 -3.72 -23.98 4.30
CA GLN A 40 -3.20 -25.26 3.83
C GLN A 40 -4.24 -26.09 3.07
N ALA A 41 -5.53 -25.96 3.43
CA ALA A 41 -6.61 -26.63 2.72
C ALA A 41 -6.68 -26.23 1.24
N ASN A 42 -6.43 -24.95 0.93
CA ASN A 42 -6.25 -24.50 -0.46
C ASN A 42 -5.39 -23.23 -0.55
N LYS A 43 -4.08 -23.43 -0.74
CA LYS A 43 -3.10 -22.32 -0.82
C LYS A 43 -3.41 -21.34 -1.95
N ASN A 44 -3.92 -21.83 -3.07
CA ASN A 44 -4.15 -21.04 -4.29
C ASN A 44 -5.27 -19.99 -4.14
N LEU A 45 -6.14 -20.11 -3.13
CA LEU A 45 -7.20 -19.14 -2.84
C LEU A 45 -6.69 -17.93 -2.04
N TYR A 46 -5.66 -18.13 -1.23
CA TYR A 46 -5.18 -17.12 -0.29
C TYR A 46 -3.87 -16.48 -0.73
N GLU A 47 -3.13 -17.14 -1.62
CA GLU A 47 -1.91 -16.60 -2.17
C GLU A 47 -2.18 -15.61 -3.32
N PRO A 48 -1.55 -14.42 -3.30
CA PRO A 48 -1.75 -13.42 -4.33
C PRO A 48 -1.22 -13.89 -5.68
N ARG A 49 -1.98 -13.60 -6.75
CA ARG A 49 -1.62 -13.95 -8.13
C ARG A 49 -0.84 -12.86 -8.85
N MET A 50 -1.11 -11.60 -8.52
CA MET A 50 -0.58 -10.45 -9.26
C MET A 50 0.04 -9.42 -8.33
N VAL A 51 -0.66 -9.03 -7.27
CA VAL A 51 -0.21 -7.97 -6.37
C VAL A 51 -0.18 -8.48 -4.94
N SER A 52 0.92 -8.21 -4.24
CA SER A 52 1.00 -8.33 -2.78
C SER A 52 1.45 -7.01 -2.18
N ILE A 53 0.73 -6.60 -1.14
CA ILE A 53 1.04 -5.47 -0.29
C ILE A 53 1.30 -6.02 1.12
N GLY A 54 2.36 -5.56 1.78
CA GLY A 54 2.72 -6.00 3.12
C GLY A 54 3.62 -7.24 3.20
N PRO A 55 3.89 -7.71 4.43
CA PRO A 55 4.98 -8.64 4.71
C PRO A 55 4.64 -10.13 4.45
N TYR A 56 3.36 -10.52 4.45
CA TYR A 56 2.97 -11.94 4.48
C TYR A 56 3.44 -12.78 3.29
N TYR A 57 3.54 -12.17 2.11
CA TYR A 57 3.85 -12.85 0.86
C TYR A 57 5.17 -12.37 0.24
N TYR A 58 6.02 -11.73 1.04
CA TYR A 58 7.31 -11.18 0.61
C TYR A 58 8.27 -12.22 0.00
N HIS A 59 8.13 -13.49 0.38
CA HIS A 59 8.92 -14.61 -0.17
C HIS A 59 8.60 -14.90 -1.65
N LEU A 60 7.42 -14.52 -2.14
CA LEU A 60 6.98 -14.78 -3.52
C LEU A 60 7.44 -13.72 -4.53
N ARG A 61 8.08 -12.66 -4.04
CA ARG A 61 8.46 -11.48 -4.83
C ARG A 61 9.44 -11.78 -5.97
N LYS A 62 10.23 -12.85 -5.82
CA LYS A 62 11.21 -13.28 -6.83
C LYS A 62 10.63 -14.26 -7.86
N ASP A 63 9.43 -14.76 -7.61
CA ASP A 63 8.78 -15.78 -8.44
C ASP A 63 7.55 -15.16 -9.13
N ARG A 64 6.34 -15.63 -8.79
CA ARG A 64 5.08 -15.21 -9.43
C ARG A 64 4.72 -13.73 -9.23
N LEU A 65 5.28 -13.05 -8.22
CA LEU A 65 5.00 -11.63 -7.97
C LEU A 65 6.06 -10.68 -8.56
N ARG A 66 7.01 -11.19 -9.34
CA ARG A 66 8.10 -10.40 -9.92
C ARG A 66 7.62 -9.20 -10.73
N SER A 67 6.55 -9.37 -11.52
CA SER A 67 5.99 -8.28 -12.32
C SER A 67 5.51 -7.10 -11.47
N MET A 68 4.97 -7.37 -10.27
CA MET A 68 4.58 -6.30 -9.36
C MET A 68 5.80 -5.60 -8.75
N GLU A 69 6.86 -6.34 -8.42
CA GLU A 69 8.10 -5.74 -7.93
C GLU A 69 8.73 -4.83 -9.00
N ASP A 70 8.74 -5.24 -10.27
CA ASP A 70 9.20 -4.40 -11.37
C ASP A 70 8.36 -3.11 -11.47
N GLN A 71 7.05 -3.21 -11.25
CA GLN A 71 6.17 -2.04 -11.25
C GLN A 71 6.43 -1.12 -10.04
N LYS A 72 6.67 -1.67 -8.84
CA LYS A 72 7.09 -0.88 -7.66
C LYS A 72 8.37 -0.10 -7.94
N TRP A 73 9.35 -0.72 -8.59
CA TRP A 73 10.59 -0.05 -8.99
C TRP A 73 10.35 1.07 -10.02
N ARG A 74 9.49 0.85 -11.02
CA ARG A 74 9.12 1.89 -11.99
C ARG A 74 8.46 3.08 -11.31
N LEU A 75 7.54 2.83 -10.38
CA LEU A 75 6.87 3.87 -9.60
C LEU A 75 7.88 4.65 -8.74
N LEU A 76 8.78 3.95 -8.04
CA LEU A 76 9.83 4.59 -7.25
C LEU A 76 10.75 5.48 -8.11
N ARG A 77 11.20 4.98 -9.27
CA ARG A 77 12.00 5.78 -10.22
C ARG A 77 11.24 7.01 -10.68
N SER A 78 9.98 6.85 -11.11
CA SER A 78 9.12 7.97 -11.53
C SER A 78 8.92 9.01 -10.42
N PHE A 79 8.78 8.56 -9.17
CA PHE A 79 8.65 9.44 -8.02
C PHE A 79 9.93 10.25 -7.78
N LEU A 80 11.09 9.58 -7.77
CA LEU A 80 12.39 10.23 -7.58
C LEU A 80 12.72 11.19 -8.72
N CYS A 81 12.41 10.85 -9.98
CA CYS A 81 12.60 11.74 -11.12
C CYS A 81 11.77 13.04 -11.01
N ARG A 82 10.54 12.95 -10.47
CA ARG A 82 9.67 14.12 -10.24
C ARG A 82 10.11 14.97 -9.04
N LYS A 83 10.95 14.42 -8.16
CA LYS A 83 11.46 15.06 -6.96
C LYS A 83 12.98 15.07 -7.00
N SER A 84 13.55 15.73 -8.01
CA SER A 84 15.00 15.69 -8.30
C SER A 84 15.90 16.14 -7.14
N GLU A 85 15.40 16.97 -6.24
CA GLU A 85 16.11 17.43 -5.03
C GLU A 85 16.01 16.43 -3.85
N LEU A 86 15.09 15.48 -3.93
CA LEU A 86 14.85 14.50 -2.87
C LEU A 86 15.90 13.40 -2.92
N ARG A 87 16.73 13.35 -1.89
CA ARG A 87 17.73 12.31 -1.71
C ARG A 87 17.07 10.98 -1.34
N VAL A 88 17.59 9.89 -1.88
CA VAL A 88 17.09 8.53 -1.61
C VAL A 88 17.19 8.20 -0.12
N GLU A 89 18.24 8.66 0.55
CA GLU A 89 18.42 8.46 1.99
C GLU A 89 17.28 9.08 2.81
N THR A 90 16.80 10.26 2.39
CA THR A 90 15.66 10.92 3.02
C THR A 90 14.39 10.08 2.88
N CYS A 91 14.15 9.50 1.69
CA CYS A 91 13.03 8.58 1.48
C CYS A 91 13.15 7.33 2.37
N ILE A 92 14.33 6.72 2.45
CA ILE A 92 14.57 5.53 3.27
C ILE A 92 14.30 5.82 4.74
N ASN A 93 14.78 6.95 5.26
CA ASN A 93 14.55 7.33 6.65
C ASN A 93 13.06 7.57 6.95
N ALA A 94 12.35 8.28 6.06
CA ALA A 94 10.90 8.47 6.19
C ALA A 94 10.14 7.13 6.12
N LEU A 95 10.53 6.24 5.20
CA LEU A 95 9.94 4.92 5.04
C LEU A 95 10.15 4.04 6.27
N ARG A 96 11.33 4.04 6.90
CA ARG A 96 11.59 3.27 8.12
C ARG A 96 10.64 3.64 9.25
N SER A 97 10.39 4.94 9.44
CA SER A 97 9.44 5.43 10.45
C SER A 97 8.02 4.96 10.16
N LEU A 98 7.61 4.99 8.88
CA LEU A 98 6.29 4.54 8.45
C LEU A 98 6.14 3.00 8.47
N GLU A 99 7.17 2.26 8.09
CA GLU A 99 7.19 0.80 8.05
C GLU A 99 6.88 0.22 9.42
N LYS A 100 7.47 0.77 10.47
CA LYS A 100 7.19 0.34 11.85
C LYS A 100 5.71 0.42 12.17
N ASN A 101 5.06 1.54 11.83
CA ASN A 101 3.64 1.75 12.09
C ASN A 101 2.78 0.85 11.18
N ALA A 102 3.12 0.75 9.90
CA ALA A 102 2.40 -0.09 8.96
C ALA A 102 2.48 -1.58 9.33
N CYS A 103 3.62 -2.05 9.84
CA CYS A 103 3.81 -3.43 10.29
C CYS A 103 2.99 -3.76 11.54
N GLN A 104 2.72 -2.78 12.41
CA GLN A 104 1.82 -2.98 13.56
C GLN A 104 0.37 -3.22 13.14
N SER A 105 0.00 -2.82 11.92
CA SER A 105 -1.31 -3.13 11.36
C SER A 105 -1.45 -4.55 10.85
N TYR A 106 -0.44 -5.41 10.95
CA TYR A 106 -0.54 -6.83 10.56
C TYR A 106 -0.56 -7.70 11.80
N SER A 107 -1.54 -8.61 11.89
CA SER A 107 -1.64 -9.62 12.97
C SER A 107 -0.61 -10.73 12.86
#